data_AF-X1CGT3-F1
#
_entry.id   AF-X1CGT3-F1
#
_cell.length_a   1.000
_cell.length_b   1.000
_cell.length_c   1.000
_cell.angle_alpha   90.00
_cell.angle_beta   90.00
_cell.angle_gamma   90.00
#
_symmetry.space_group_name_H-M   'P 1'
#
loop_
_entity.id
_entity.type
_entity.pdbx_description
1 polymer ?
#
loop_
_entity_poly.entity_id
_entity_poly.type
_entity_poly.pdbx_seq_one_letter_code
_entity_poly.pdbx_strand_id
1 'polypeptide(L)'
;MMVEALASLSRIHRVIDAETLTLEMHLGVPVCIPNCGKCCETVLAHRIEADFAISCMIGEGKFHQMVSRCEGWLLERHKEAQIYEGPLVGIVRTQIAEEWHKITNLPCLFLESDKSCLIYSGRPLVCRAFGVTHMPGPTPDFCPRPLGVGESHLRRGYVDSQQLQQKVKTLLAELSDKEWATSG
;
A
#
# COMPACT_ATOMS: atom_id res chain seq x y z
N MET A 1 11.36 7.61 18.61
CA MET A 1 10.53 6.42 18.30
C MET A 1 9.61 6.60 17.08
N MET A 2 8.56 7.44 17.09
CA MET A 2 7.65 7.51 15.91
C MET A 2 8.29 8.12 14.66
N VAL A 3 9.07 9.20 14.81
CA VAL A 3 9.76 9.86 13.69
C VAL A 3 10.77 8.91 13.01
N GLU A 4 11.51 8.12 13.78
CA GLU A 4 12.47 7.13 13.27
C GLU A 4 11.77 6.01 12.50
N ALA A 5 10.62 5.54 12.99
CA ALA A 5 9.82 4.53 12.29
C ALA A 5 9.32 5.06 10.94
N LEU A 6 8.86 6.32 10.88
CA LEU A 6 8.43 6.96 9.64
C LEU A 6 9.62 7.21 8.68
N ALA A 7 10.78 7.62 9.21
CA ALA A 7 11.99 7.77 8.43
C ALA A 7 12.47 6.43 7.86
N SER A 8 12.42 5.37 8.66
CA SER A 8 12.76 4.00 8.23
C SER A 8 11.82 3.52 7.13
N LEU A 9 10.51 3.70 7.31
CA LEU A 9 9.50 3.36 6.30
C LEU A 9 9.71 4.15 5.00
N SER A 10 10.05 5.44 5.10
CA SER A 10 10.41 6.26 3.93
C SER A 10 11.63 5.68 3.18
N ARG A 11 12.66 5.25 3.91
CA ARG A 11 13.85 4.62 3.29
C ARG A 11 13.50 3.27 2.65
N ILE A 12 12.67 2.46 3.30
CA ILE A 12 12.15 1.21 2.72
C ILE A 12 11.39 1.50 1.41
N HIS A 13 10.49 2.49 1.41
CA HIS A 13 9.79 2.91 0.21
C HIS A 13 10.74 3.33 -0.92
N ARG A 14 11.83 4.04 -0.62
CA ARG A 14 12.83 4.43 -1.62
C ARG A 14 13.60 3.24 -2.20
N VAL A 15 14.00 2.27 -1.37
CA VAL A 15 14.65 1.04 -1.85
C VAL A 15 13.71 0.30 -2.79
N ILE A 16 12.47 0.16 -2.38
CA ILE A 16 11.40 -0.44 -3.18
C ILE A 16 11.25 0.32 -4.50
N ASP A 17 11.06 1.64 -4.48
CA ASP A 17 10.91 2.42 -5.72
C ASP A 17 12.12 2.29 -6.66
N ALA A 18 13.35 2.21 -6.12
CA ALA A 18 14.56 1.99 -6.90
C ALA A 18 14.63 0.60 -7.55
N GLU A 19 14.22 -0.45 -6.83
CA GLU A 19 14.13 -1.80 -7.40
C GLU A 19 13.04 -1.89 -8.49
N THR A 20 11.94 -1.13 -8.32
CA THR A 20 10.87 -1.05 -9.32
C THR A 20 11.41 -0.40 -10.57
N LEU A 21 12.09 0.73 -10.44
CA LEU A 21 12.68 1.43 -11.58
C LEU A 21 13.68 0.53 -12.31
N THR A 22 14.49 -0.22 -11.56
CA THR A 22 15.41 -1.21 -12.14
C THR A 22 14.64 -2.25 -12.95
N LEU A 23 13.56 -2.81 -12.41
CA LEU A 23 12.72 -3.77 -13.12
C LEU A 23 12.06 -3.14 -14.37
N GLU A 24 11.52 -1.93 -14.26
CA GLU A 24 10.92 -1.19 -15.37
C GLU A 24 11.90 -0.98 -16.53
N MET A 25 13.15 -0.63 -16.21
CA MET A 25 14.21 -0.47 -17.22
C MET A 25 14.50 -1.79 -17.95
N HIS A 26 14.51 -2.93 -17.25
CA HIS A 26 14.71 -4.24 -17.87
C HIS A 26 13.50 -4.70 -18.69
N LEU A 27 12.29 -4.42 -18.21
CA LEU A 27 11.05 -4.78 -18.90
C LEU A 27 10.74 -3.84 -20.08
N GLY A 28 11.28 -2.62 -20.10
CA GLY A 28 10.96 -1.59 -21.09
C GLY A 28 9.56 -1.01 -20.94
N VAL A 29 8.86 -1.28 -19.83
CA VAL A 29 7.50 -0.84 -19.54
C VAL A 29 7.33 -0.57 -18.05
N PRO A 30 6.39 0.30 -17.64
CA PRO A 30 6.11 0.51 -16.22
C PRO A 30 5.51 -0.73 -15.55
N VAL A 31 5.92 -1.02 -14.32
CA VAL A 31 5.38 -2.12 -13.50
C VAL A 31 4.05 -1.73 -12.86
N CYS A 32 3.72 -0.44 -12.85
CA CYS A 32 2.42 0.10 -12.44
C CYS A 32 2.05 1.28 -13.33
N ILE A 33 0.86 1.23 -13.95
CA ILE A 33 0.34 2.38 -14.69
C ILE A 33 -0.49 3.28 -13.75
N PRO A 34 -0.29 4.61 -13.78
CA PRO A 34 -1.18 5.54 -13.11
C PRO A 34 -2.62 5.34 -13.58
N ASN A 35 -3.57 5.65 -12.70
CA ASN A 35 -4.99 5.71 -13.04
C ASN A 35 -5.62 4.39 -13.53
N CYS A 36 -5.06 3.22 -13.21
CA CYS A 36 -5.75 1.95 -13.50
C CYS A 36 -6.84 1.61 -12.48
N GLY A 37 -6.60 1.90 -11.20
CA GLY A 37 -7.52 1.60 -10.09
C GLY A 37 -7.59 0.13 -9.67
N LYS A 38 -6.87 -0.79 -10.33
CA LYS A 38 -7.00 -2.24 -10.07
C LYS A 38 -6.51 -2.66 -8.68
N CYS A 39 -5.40 -2.10 -8.19
CA CYS A 39 -4.95 -2.37 -6.82
C CYS A 39 -5.78 -1.65 -5.75
N CYS A 40 -6.76 -0.84 -6.14
CA CYS A 40 -7.65 -0.13 -5.22
C CYS A 40 -8.91 -0.93 -4.88
N GLU A 41 -9.08 -2.13 -5.45
CA GLU A 41 -10.21 -3.03 -5.16
C GLU A 41 -10.03 -3.79 -3.83
N THR A 42 -8.81 -3.82 -3.27
CA THR A 42 -8.52 -4.40 -1.96
C THR A 42 -7.36 -3.65 -1.31
N VAL A 43 -7.66 -2.83 -0.31
CA VAL A 43 -6.63 -2.03 0.38
C VAL A 43 -6.59 -2.39 1.86
N LEU A 44 -5.46 -2.94 2.28
CA LEU A 44 -5.11 -3.17 3.67
C LEU A 44 -3.85 -2.37 3.97
N ALA A 45 -3.90 -1.51 4.99
CA ALA A 45 -2.75 -0.75 5.44
C ALA A 45 -2.48 -1.05 6.90
N HIS A 46 -1.21 -1.19 7.27
CA HIS A 46 -0.82 -1.19 8.67
C HIS A 46 -0.84 0.24 9.22
N ARG A 47 -0.99 0.37 10.55
CA ARG A 47 -1.02 1.68 11.23
C ARG A 47 0.18 2.57 10.85
N ILE A 48 1.39 2.01 10.83
CA ILE A 48 2.60 2.79 10.49
C ILE A 48 2.57 3.33 9.05
N GLU A 49 1.93 2.63 8.12
CA GLU A 49 1.74 3.09 6.74
C GLU A 49 0.68 4.18 6.66
N ALA A 50 -0.37 4.10 7.49
CA ALA A 50 -1.35 5.18 7.63
C ALA A 50 -0.70 6.45 8.20
N ASP A 51 0.11 6.32 9.25
CA ASP A 51 0.85 7.45 9.84
C ASP A 51 1.81 8.07 8.81
N PHE A 52 2.46 7.24 7.99
CA PHE A 52 3.29 7.71 6.87
C PHE A 52 2.49 8.43 5.80
N ALA A 53 1.33 7.89 5.39
CA ALA A 53 0.45 8.54 4.43
C ALA A 53 -0.01 9.92 4.94
N ILE A 54 -0.38 10.02 6.22
CA ILE A 54 -0.74 11.29 6.87
C ILE A 54 0.42 12.29 6.78
N SER A 55 1.64 11.87 7.12
CA SER A 55 2.84 12.71 7.03
C SER A 55 3.06 13.26 5.62
N CYS A 56 2.95 12.40 4.59
CA CYS A 56 3.02 12.82 3.20
C CYS A 56 1.92 13.84 2.84
N MET A 57 0.67 13.60 3.26
CA MET A 57 -0.46 14.48 2.95
C MET A 57 -0.37 15.84 3.65
N ILE A 58 0.23 15.91 4.84
CA ILE A 58 0.56 17.18 5.50
C ILE A 58 1.57 17.95 4.66
N GLY A 59 2.66 17.29 4.23
CA GLY A 59 3.69 17.92 3.39
C GLY A 59 3.17 18.42 2.04
N GLU A 60 2.15 17.77 1.48
CA GLU A 60 1.50 18.18 0.23
C GLU A 60 0.35 19.18 0.39
N GLY A 61 -0.02 19.55 1.63
CA GLY A 61 -1.18 20.40 1.89
C GLY A 61 -2.54 19.75 1.60
N LYS A 62 -2.59 18.42 1.51
CA LYS A 62 -3.79 17.62 1.21
C LYS A 62 -4.42 16.95 2.43
N PHE A 63 -3.88 17.17 3.62
CA PHE A 63 -4.32 16.53 4.85
C PHE A 63 -5.83 16.72 5.11
N HIS A 64 -6.37 17.92 4.96
CA HIS A 64 -7.80 18.17 5.18
C HIS A 64 -8.70 17.41 4.19
N GLN A 65 -8.27 17.27 2.93
CA GLN A 65 -8.99 16.49 1.93
C GLN A 65 -8.99 15.00 2.30
N MET A 66 -7.85 14.47 2.76
CA MET A 66 -7.74 13.09 3.24
C MET A 66 -8.67 12.83 4.44
N VAL A 67 -8.64 13.71 5.45
CA VAL A 67 -9.48 13.59 6.64
C VAL A 67 -10.96 13.67 6.28
N SER A 68 -11.37 14.66 5.48
CA SER A 68 -12.77 14.82 5.06
C SER A 68 -13.32 13.56 4.37
N ARG A 69 -12.49 12.85 3.59
CA ARG A 69 -12.90 11.57 3.00
C ARG A 69 -13.03 10.44 4.00
N CYS A 70 -12.08 10.32 4.91
CA CYS A 70 -12.17 9.32 5.98
C CYS A 70 -13.41 9.58 6.83
N GLU A 71 -13.68 10.83 7.20
CA GLU A 71 -14.87 11.23 7.95
C GLU A 71 -16.15 10.94 7.16
N GLY A 72 -16.23 11.32 5.89
CA GLY A 72 -17.38 11.01 5.03
C GLY A 72 -17.62 9.50 4.95
N TRP A 73 -16.58 8.72 4.68
CA TRP A 73 -16.67 7.26 4.63
C TRP A 73 -17.13 6.66 5.96
N LEU A 74 -16.61 7.16 7.08
CA LEU A 74 -17.01 6.71 8.42
C LEU A 74 -18.47 7.10 8.71
N LEU A 75 -18.86 8.35 8.49
CA LEU A 75 -20.17 8.88 8.87
C LEU A 75 -21.30 8.40 7.95
N GLU A 76 -21.03 8.14 6.67
CA GLU A 76 -22.02 7.60 5.74
C GLU A 76 -22.28 6.11 6.01
N ARG A 77 -21.25 5.34 6.34
CA ARG A 77 -21.35 3.88 6.53
C ARG A 77 -21.70 3.47 7.95
N HIS A 78 -21.23 4.20 8.97
CA HIS A 78 -21.42 3.82 10.38
C HIS A 78 -22.75 4.29 10.98
N LYS A 79 -23.70 4.83 10.20
CA LYS A 79 -25.06 5.06 10.73
C LYS A 79 -25.72 3.78 11.24
N GLU A 80 -25.37 2.64 10.64
CA GLU A 80 -25.92 1.31 10.96
C GLU A 80 -24.86 0.32 11.45
N ALA A 81 -23.62 0.78 11.69
CA ALA A 81 -22.56 -0.13 12.08
C ALA A 81 -22.82 -0.71 13.47
N GLN A 82 -22.70 -2.03 13.56
CA GLN A 82 -22.90 -2.76 14.80
C GLN A 82 -21.79 -2.39 15.79
N ILE A 83 -22.17 -1.86 16.95
CA ILE A 83 -21.23 -1.69 18.06
C ILE A 83 -20.95 -3.09 18.63
N TYR A 84 -19.71 -3.53 18.54
CA TYR A 84 -19.30 -4.82 19.07
C TYR A 84 -19.09 -4.74 20.58
N GLU A 85 -19.96 -5.36 21.36
CA GLU A 85 -19.81 -5.49 22.81
C GLU A 85 -19.04 -6.77 23.20
N GLY A 86 -18.06 -6.61 24.11
CA GLY A 86 -17.32 -7.69 24.75
C GLY A 86 -15.79 -7.63 24.59
N PRO A 87 -15.04 -8.49 25.29
CA PRO A 87 -13.58 -8.55 25.18
C PRO A 87 -13.14 -9.02 23.79
N LEU A 88 -12.13 -8.37 23.21
CA LEU A 88 -11.48 -8.72 21.92
C LEU A 88 -10.68 -10.05 21.98
N VAL A 89 -10.85 -10.85 23.03
CA VAL A 89 -10.01 -12.01 23.33
C VAL A 89 -10.81 -13.29 23.03
N GLY A 90 -10.44 -14.00 21.95
CA GLY A 90 -11.11 -15.21 21.48
C GLY A 90 -11.31 -15.21 19.96
N ILE A 91 -11.81 -16.34 19.44
CA ILE A 91 -12.18 -16.55 18.02
C ILE A 91 -12.83 -15.29 17.47
N VAL A 92 -12.26 -14.72 16.40
CA VAL A 92 -12.87 -13.60 15.68
C VAL A 92 -14.32 -14.00 15.39
N ARG A 93 -15.28 -13.34 16.06
CA ARG A 93 -16.70 -13.64 15.86
C ARG A 93 -16.96 -13.61 14.36
N THR A 94 -17.62 -14.62 13.80
CA THR A 94 -17.85 -14.75 12.35
C THR A 94 -18.36 -13.44 11.73
N GLN A 95 -19.16 -12.68 12.47
CA GLN A 95 -19.65 -11.35 12.12
C GLN A 95 -18.54 -10.33 11.82
N ILE A 96 -17.48 -10.25 12.66
CA ILE A 96 -16.34 -9.34 12.46
C ILE A 96 -15.56 -9.77 11.21
N ALA A 97 -15.36 -11.07 11.01
CA ALA A 97 -14.68 -11.59 9.83
C ALA A 97 -15.47 -11.31 8.54
N GLU A 98 -16.80 -11.46 8.58
CA GLU A 98 -17.69 -11.12 7.46
C GLU A 98 -17.68 -9.61 7.17
N GLU A 99 -17.73 -8.75 8.20
CA GLU A 99 -17.65 -7.31 8.01
C GLU A 99 -16.28 -6.90 7.43
N TRP A 100 -15.20 -7.46 7.98
CA TRP A 100 -13.86 -7.27 7.45
C TRP A 100 -13.79 -7.65 5.97
N HIS A 101 -14.32 -8.83 5.61
CA HIS A 101 -14.34 -9.28 4.22
C HIS A 101 -15.15 -8.33 3.31
N LYS A 102 -16.31 -7.84 3.78
CA LYS A 102 -17.10 -6.82 3.07
C LYS A 102 -16.32 -5.53 2.88
N ILE A 103 -15.57 -5.07 3.89
CA ILE A 103 -14.75 -3.86 3.82
C ILE A 103 -13.60 -4.04 2.82
N THR A 104 -12.94 -5.20 2.81
CA THR A 104 -11.83 -5.48 1.89
C THR A 104 -12.24 -5.52 0.43
N ASN A 105 -13.54 -5.68 0.13
CA ASN A 105 -14.08 -5.68 -1.23
C ASN A 105 -14.58 -4.30 -1.68
N LEU A 106 -14.45 -3.26 -0.85
CA LEU A 106 -14.82 -1.90 -1.24
C LEU A 106 -13.71 -1.24 -2.05
N PRO A 107 -14.07 -0.39 -3.03
CA PRO A 107 -13.11 0.50 -3.64
C PRO A 107 -12.42 1.38 -2.59
N CYS A 108 -11.13 1.61 -2.78
CA CYS A 108 -10.35 2.53 -1.96
C CYS A 108 -11.02 3.91 -1.93
N LEU A 109 -11.26 4.45 -0.73
CA LEU A 109 -11.84 5.79 -0.54
C LEU A 109 -10.97 6.94 -1.09
N PHE A 110 -9.69 6.66 -1.36
CA PHE A 110 -8.75 7.62 -1.93
C PHE A 110 -8.67 7.57 -3.47
N LEU A 111 -9.43 6.70 -4.12
CA LEU A 111 -9.52 6.63 -5.58
C LEU A 111 -10.54 7.66 -6.08
N GLU A 112 -10.10 8.55 -6.97
CA GLU A 112 -10.94 9.55 -7.64
C GLU A 112 -11.76 8.95 -8.79
N SER A 113 -12.74 9.72 -9.28
CA SER A 113 -13.53 9.35 -10.48
C SER A 113 -12.69 9.23 -11.75
N ASP A 114 -11.60 10.00 -11.86
CA ASP A 114 -10.60 9.91 -12.94
C ASP A 114 -9.53 8.82 -12.70
N LYS A 115 -9.73 8.00 -11.65
CA LYS A 115 -8.84 6.94 -11.16
C LYS A 115 -7.50 7.43 -10.59
N SER A 116 -7.30 8.73 -10.39
CA SER A 116 -6.16 9.23 -9.64
C SER A 116 -6.26 8.87 -8.16
N CYS A 117 -5.12 8.84 -7.45
CA CYS A 117 -5.06 8.44 -6.05
C CYS A 117 -4.65 9.62 -5.19
N LEU A 118 -5.50 10.02 -4.24
CA LEU A 118 -5.25 11.14 -3.34
C LEU A 118 -3.94 10.97 -2.55
N ILE A 119 -3.69 9.75 -2.06
CA ILE A 119 -2.54 9.40 -1.21
C ILE A 119 -1.38 8.78 -2.01
N TYR A 120 -1.26 9.05 -3.32
CA TYR A 120 -0.32 8.34 -4.19
C TYR A 120 1.13 8.31 -3.67
N SER A 121 1.64 9.43 -3.15
CA SER A 121 2.99 9.55 -2.58
C SER A 121 3.16 8.75 -1.28
N GLY A 122 2.11 8.72 -0.46
CA GLY A 122 2.03 8.04 0.83
C GLY A 122 1.46 6.63 0.76
N ARG A 123 1.21 6.08 -0.44
CA ARG A 123 0.46 4.84 -0.61
C ARG A 123 1.15 3.68 0.14
N PRO A 124 0.37 2.79 0.80
CA PRO A 124 0.88 1.60 1.47
C PRO A 124 1.71 0.72 0.54
N LEU A 125 2.57 -0.12 1.12
CA LEU A 125 3.38 -1.10 0.41
C LEU A 125 2.54 -2.05 -0.43
N VAL A 126 1.37 -2.47 0.08
CA VAL A 126 0.42 -3.30 -0.67
C VAL A 126 -0.06 -2.59 -1.94
N CYS A 127 -0.20 -1.27 -1.93
CA CYS A 127 -0.62 -0.50 -3.10
C CYS A 127 0.53 -0.22 -4.08
N ARG A 128 1.78 -0.53 -3.70
CA ARG A 128 2.95 -0.42 -4.57
C ARG A 128 3.10 -1.70 -5.40
N ALA A 129 3.80 -1.60 -6.52
CA ALA A 129 3.91 -2.66 -7.53
C ALA A 129 4.60 -3.96 -7.05
N PHE A 130 4.95 -4.09 -5.77
CA PHE A 130 5.83 -5.11 -5.21
C PHE A 130 5.15 -6.36 -4.65
N GLY A 131 3.87 -6.56 -4.93
CA GLY A 131 3.19 -7.76 -4.45
C GLY A 131 1.72 -7.91 -4.82
N VAL A 132 1.10 -6.92 -5.49
CA VAL A 132 -0.38 -6.93 -5.66
C VAL A 132 -0.87 -7.11 -7.09
N THR A 133 -0.03 -7.00 -8.12
CA THR A 133 -0.53 -7.19 -9.50
C THR A 133 0.19 -8.29 -10.28
N HIS A 134 0.59 -9.34 -9.57
CA HIS A 134 0.72 -10.67 -10.14
C HIS A 134 -0.65 -11.33 -10.25
N MET A 135 -1.61 -10.69 -10.90
CA MET A 135 -2.77 -11.41 -11.40
C MET A 135 -2.48 -11.73 -12.87
N PRO A 136 -1.59 -12.70 -13.18
CA PRO A 136 -1.50 -13.22 -14.53
C PRO A 136 -2.85 -13.85 -14.84
N GLY A 137 -3.43 -13.48 -15.96
CA GLY A 137 -4.76 -13.92 -16.31
C GLY A 137 -5.12 -13.50 -17.73
N PRO A 138 -5.79 -14.37 -18.50
CA PRO A 138 -6.35 -14.01 -19.79
C PRO A 138 -7.69 -13.25 -19.67
N THR A 139 -8.20 -13.03 -18.45
CA THR A 139 -9.53 -12.45 -18.19
C THR A 139 -9.48 -10.93 -18.03
N PRO A 140 -10.56 -10.19 -18.34
CA PRO A 140 -10.61 -8.72 -18.27
C PRO A 140 -10.24 -8.09 -16.92
N ASP A 141 -10.23 -8.88 -15.84
CA ASP A 141 -9.87 -8.43 -14.49
C ASP A 141 -8.35 -8.37 -14.24
N PHE A 142 -7.52 -8.73 -15.23
CA PHE A 142 -6.06 -8.67 -15.11
C PHE A 142 -5.52 -7.23 -15.06
N CYS A 143 -4.30 -7.08 -14.52
CA CYS A 143 -3.61 -5.79 -14.46
C CYS A 143 -3.33 -5.22 -15.86
N PRO A 144 -3.92 -4.08 -16.26
CA PRO A 144 -3.87 -3.58 -17.64
C PRO A 144 -2.50 -3.04 -18.06
N ARG A 145 -1.46 -3.21 -17.24
CA ARG A 145 -0.12 -2.74 -17.59
C ARG A 145 0.38 -3.46 -18.86
N PRO A 146 1.08 -2.74 -19.76
CA PRO A 146 1.65 -3.33 -20.96
C PRO A 146 2.60 -4.48 -20.62
N LEU A 147 2.76 -5.41 -21.57
CA LEU A 147 3.69 -6.52 -21.45
C LEU A 147 5.12 -6.02 -21.72
N GLY A 148 6.02 -6.31 -20.78
CA GLY A 148 7.44 -6.04 -20.93
C GLY A 148 8.19 -7.12 -21.69
N VAL A 149 9.49 -6.90 -21.88
CA VAL A 149 10.41 -7.87 -22.51
C VAL A 149 10.35 -9.20 -21.76
N GLY A 150 9.99 -10.27 -22.47
CA GLY A 150 9.92 -11.63 -21.91
C GLY A 150 8.67 -11.92 -21.06
N GLU A 151 7.73 -10.99 -20.96
CA GLU A 151 6.45 -11.22 -20.28
C GLU A 151 5.39 -11.85 -21.18
N SER A 152 4.41 -12.49 -20.56
CA SER A 152 3.15 -12.91 -21.18
C SER A 152 1.98 -12.61 -20.23
N HIS A 153 0.74 -12.79 -20.70
CA HIS A 153 -0.43 -12.70 -19.82
C HIS A 153 -0.40 -13.70 -18.65
N LEU A 154 0.35 -14.80 -18.80
CA LEU A 154 0.52 -15.83 -17.78
C LEU A 154 1.76 -15.62 -16.90
N ARG A 155 2.71 -14.78 -17.33
CA ARG A 155 3.98 -14.57 -16.66
C ARG A 155 4.36 -13.10 -16.69
N ARG A 156 4.28 -12.46 -15.53
CA ARG A 156 4.67 -11.07 -15.31
C ARG A 156 5.99 -11.01 -14.55
N GLY A 157 6.84 -10.06 -14.90
CA GLY A 157 8.03 -9.68 -14.17
C GLY A 157 7.65 -9.03 -12.84
N TYR A 158 8.47 -9.31 -11.83
CA TYR A 158 8.32 -8.83 -10.47
C TYR A 158 9.68 -8.80 -9.79
N VAL A 159 9.78 -8.04 -8.70
CA VAL A 159 11.01 -8.04 -7.91
C VAL A 159 11.00 -9.22 -6.96
N ASP A 160 12.08 -10.00 -6.98
CA ASP A 160 12.26 -11.14 -6.09
C ASP A 160 12.14 -10.70 -4.63
N SER A 161 11.18 -11.30 -3.92
CA SER A 161 10.90 -10.97 -2.53
C SER A 161 12.08 -11.29 -1.61
N GLN A 162 12.89 -12.32 -1.90
CA GLN A 162 14.08 -12.64 -1.11
C GLN A 162 15.17 -11.59 -1.28
N GLN A 163 15.43 -11.19 -2.53
CA GLN A 163 16.41 -10.14 -2.82
C GLN A 163 16.01 -8.82 -2.17
N LEU A 164 14.72 -8.46 -2.26
CA LEU A 164 14.18 -7.26 -1.64
C LEU A 164 14.27 -7.34 -0.11
N GLN A 165 13.89 -8.47 0.49
CA GLN A 165 14.01 -8.69 1.93
C GLN A 165 15.45 -8.54 2.40
N GLN A 166 16.43 -9.06 1.65
CA GLN A 166 17.84 -8.91 1.98
C GLN A 166 18.28 -7.45 1.91
N LYS A 167 17.88 -6.69 0.89
CA LYS A 167 18.18 -5.25 0.78
C LYS A 167 17.56 -4.44 1.91
N VAL A 168 16.31 -4.72 2.25
CA VAL A 168 15.62 -4.08 3.39
C VAL A 168 16.31 -4.44 4.70
N LYS A 169 16.71 -5.70 4.90
CA LYS A 169 17.43 -6.14 6.11
C LYS A 169 18.78 -5.44 6.24
N THR A 170 19.56 -5.34 5.17
CA THR A 170 20.83 -4.61 5.16
C THR A 170 20.62 -3.14 5.50
N LEU A 171 19.63 -2.48 4.87
CA LEU A 171 19.27 -1.10 5.18
C LEU A 171 18.94 -0.94 6.67
N LEU A 172 18.11 -1.80 7.24
CA LEU A 172 17.71 -1.72 8.65
C LEU A 172 18.89 -1.92 9.62
N ALA A 173 19.85 -2.79 9.27
CA ALA A 173 21.08 -2.98 10.07
C ALA A 173 21.98 -1.73 10.06
N GLU A 174 22.08 -1.02 8.92
CA GLU A 174 22.84 0.23 8.86
C GLU A 174 22.22 1.36 9.70
N LEU A 175 20.89 1.32 9.88
CA LEU A 175 20.16 2.27 10.74
C LEU A 175 20.41 1.99 12.22
N SER A 176 20.42 0.72 12.62
CA SER A 176 20.63 0.36 14.02
C SER A 176 22.00 0.80 14.55
N ASP A 177 23.02 0.78 13.69
CA ASP A 177 24.40 1.05 14.12
C ASP A 177 24.76 2.54 14.16
N LYS A 178 24.04 3.41 13.42
CA LYS A 178 24.37 4.84 13.31
C LYS A 178 23.45 5.77 14.11
N GLU A 179 22.20 5.39 14.32
CA GLU A 179 21.18 6.29 14.90
C GLU A 179 20.92 6.02 16.40
N TRP A 180 21.28 4.84 16.92
CA TRP A 180 21.14 4.54 18.36
C TRP A 180 22.26 5.11 19.22
N ALA A 181 23.41 5.44 18.63
CA ALA A 181 24.54 6.04 19.34
C ALA A 181 24.40 7.55 19.58
N THR A 182 23.43 8.23 18.96
CA THR A 182 23.24 9.69 19.04
C THR A 182 21.94 10.11 19.73
N SER A 183 21.17 9.15 20.23
CA SER A 183 19.90 9.37 20.95
C SER A 183 19.99 9.06 22.46
N GLY A 184 21.21 8.98 23.00
CA GLY A 184 21.50 8.79 24.43
C GLY A 184 22.03 10.05 25.08
#